data_AF-H8X7X3-F1
#
_entry.id   AF-H8X7X3-F1
#
_cell.length_a   1.000
_cell.length_b   1.000
_cell.length_c   1.000
_cell.angle_alpha   90.00
_cell.angle_beta   90.00
_cell.angle_gamma   90.00
#
_symmetry.space_group_name_H-M   'P 1'
#
loop_
_entity.id
_entity.type
_entity.pdbx_description
1 polymer ?
#
loop_
_entity_poly.entity_id
_entity_poly.type
_entity_poly.pdbx_seq_one_letter_code
_entity_poly.pdbx_strand_id
1 'polypeptide(L)'
;MTATRVSKRSTSNHSNNTRTISGRRVGNPYITTIDFISILIGLYGYHEITSIQLPPHLEDAGHWQFLTNLSLIYSLFVFIVGFIAHITKSHTLFLFKNNLHPIGLALETIVAGVYWPLRLFFLHLLTKDPANFNLPLSTDLCIHLMPVVSLLIDYLVFMPRWTISSNTALGFVVLLTTFYWFLLDNLIDVENGGSYPYEFLNVEKDSQRIFVFAVVAFVAFGQFLVMRRVYDWVVGKTEEASGKIDEELDKKNL
;
A
#
# COMPACT_ATOMS: atom_id res chain seq x y z
N MET A 1 -63.67 11.87 41.66
CA MET A 1 -62.44 11.89 42.51
C MET A 1 -61.62 10.67 42.11
N THR A 2 -60.41 10.70 41.53
CA THR A 2 -59.42 11.77 41.37
C THR A 2 -58.36 11.31 40.34
N ALA A 3 -57.99 12.24 39.47
CA ALA A 3 -56.72 12.45 38.73
C ALA A 3 -55.81 11.30 38.27
N THR A 4 -55.66 11.26 36.94
CA THR A 4 -54.44 11.25 36.12
C THR A 4 -53.08 11.40 36.83
N ARG A 5 -52.09 10.57 36.46
CA ARG A 5 -50.69 11.02 36.37
C ARG A 5 -49.91 10.30 35.26
N VAL A 6 -49.77 10.99 34.14
CA VAL A 6 -48.81 10.71 33.08
C VAL A 6 -47.40 10.95 33.63
N SER A 7 -46.55 9.92 33.65
CA SER A 7 -45.12 10.07 33.90
C SER A 7 -44.40 10.25 32.57
N LYS A 8 -44.13 11.51 32.21
CA LYS A 8 -43.18 11.88 31.16
C LYS A 8 -41.77 11.45 31.60
N ARG A 9 -41.21 10.41 31.01
CA ARG A 9 -39.77 10.14 31.12
C ARG A 9 -39.08 10.97 30.03
N SER A 10 -38.37 12.00 30.49
CA SER A 10 -37.56 12.92 29.70
C SER A 10 -36.60 12.14 28.80
N THR A 11 -36.72 12.39 27.49
CA THR A 11 -35.73 12.07 26.48
C THR A 11 -34.55 13.02 26.64
N SER A 12 -33.50 12.61 27.33
CA SER A 12 -32.19 13.27 27.18
C SER A 12 -31.51 12.69 25.95
N ASN A 13 -31.81 13.27 24.78
CA ASN A 13 -30.94 13.15 23.60
C ASN A 13 -29.61 13.82 23.96
N HIS A 14 -28.68 13.07 24.53
CA HIS A 14 -27.27 13.44 24.47
C HIS A 14 -26.86 13.22 23.01
N SER A 15 -26.95 14.29 22.22
CA SER A 15 -26.24 14.35 20.95
C SER A 15 -24.76 14.23 21.29
N ASN A 16 -24.22 13.02 21.17
CA ASN A 16 -22.78 12.78 21.11
C ASN A 16 -22.25 13.48 19.86
N ASN A 17 -22.09 14.79 19.97
CA ASN A 17 -21.37 15.60 19.02
C ASN A 17 -19.90 15.51 19.42
N THR A 18 -19.37 14.28 19.47
CA THR A 18 -17.92 14.06 19.46
C THR A 18 -17.45 14.60 18.12
N ARG A 19 -17.01 15.87 18.13
CA ARG A 19 -16.17 16.40 17.06
C ARG A 19 -14.90 15.57 17.07
N THR A 20 -14.95 14.41 16.43
CA THR A 20 -13.77 13.63 16.12
C THR A 20 -13.01 14.45 15.07
N ILE A 21 -12.06 15.25 15.54
CA ILE A 21 -11.05 15.89 14.70
C ILE A 21 -10.02 14.82 14.28
N SER A 22 -10.48 13.61 13.99
CA SER A 22 -9.65 12.63 13.32
C SER A 22 -9.58 13.07 11.87
N GLY A 23 -8.38 13.39 11.38
CA GLY A 23 -8.12 13.63 9.95
C GLY A 23 -8.54 12.43 9.06
N ARG A 24 -8.91 11.31 9.67
CA ARG A 24 -9.24 10.02 9.04
C ARG A 24 -10.68 9.94 8.55
N ARG A 25 -11.12 10.97 7.82
CA ARG A 25 -12.46 11.08 7.25
C ARG A 25 -12.41 11.34 5.76
N VAL A 26 -13.45 10.87 5.05
CA VAL A 26 -13.62 11.19 3.64
C VAL A 26 -13.74 12.70 3.44
N GLY A 27 -13.22 13.21 2.33
CA GLY A 27 -13.18 14.65 2.04
C GLY A 27 -12.09 15.46 2.76
N ASN A 28 -11.11 14.81 3.39
CA ASN A 28 -9.93 15.51 3.91
C ASN A 28 -9.06 16.09 2.76
N PRO A 29 -8.83 17.42 2.72
CA PRO A 29 -8.09 18.06 1.63
C PRO A 29 -6.61 17.69 1.57
N TYR A 30 -5.97 17.39 2.72
CA TYR A 30 -4.53 17.08 2.75
C TYR A 30 -4.21 15.77 2.06
N ILE A 31 -4.93 14.70 2.39
CA ILE A 31 -4.77 13.41 1.69
C ILE A 31 -5.23 13.49 0.23
N THR A 32 -6.23 14.31 -0.08
CA THR A 32 -6.62 14.57 -1.48
C THR A 32 -5.44 15.14 -2.29
N THR A 33 -4.70 16.10 -1.71
CA THR A 33 -3.50 16.66 -2.35
C THR A 33 -2.38 15.65 -2.45
N ILE A 34 -2.14 14.83 -1.42
CA ILE A 34 -1.12 13.77 -1.43
C ILE A 34 -1.44 12.73 -2.51
N ASP A 35 -2.69 12.26 -2.60
CA ASP A 35 -3.14 11.32 -3.63
C ASP A 35 -2.92 11.92 -5.03
N PHE A 36 -3.32 13.17 -5.24
CA PHE A 36 -3.13 13.86 -6.53
C PHE A 36 -1.66 13.94 -6.93
N ILE A 37 -0.78 14.36 -6.02
CA ILE A 37 0.66 14.44 -6.28
C ILE A 37 1.24 13.04 -6.52
N SER A 38 0.83 12.04 -5.74
CA SER A 38 1.28 10.65 -5.89
C SER A 38 0.88 10.07 -7.25
N ILE A 39 -0.31 10.39 -7.74
CA ILE A 39 -0.76 10.02 -9.08
C ILE A 39 0.15 10.64 -10.14
N LEU A 40 0.44 11.94 -10.06
CA LEU A 40 1.30 12.61 -11.05
C LEU A 40 2.72 12.02 -11.06
N ILE A 41 3.33 11.82 -9.88
CA ILE A 41 4.68 11.25 -9.76
C ILE A 41 4.67 9.80 -10.25
N GLY A 42 3.66 9.01 -9.88
CA GLY A 42 3.55 7.61 -10.28
C GLY A 42 3.33 7.44 -11.78
N LEU A 43 2.49 8.29 -12.40
CA LEU A 43 2.30 8.30 -13.85
C LEU A 43 3.57 8.71 -14.60
N TYR A 44 4.30 9.70 -14.09
CA TYR A 44 5.62 10.06 -14.62
C TYR A 44 6.60 8.88 -14.52
N GLY A 45 6.74 8.28 -13.33
CA GLY A 45 7.60 7.11 -13.14
C GLY A 45 7.22 5.93 -14.04
N TYR A 46 5.92 5.66 -14.18
CA TYR A 46 5.39 4.61 -15.07
C TYR A 46 5.71 4.89 -16.55
N HIS A 47 5.56 6.14 -16.99
CA HIS A 47 5.96 6.54 -18.35
C HIS A 47 7.46 6.31 -18.59
N GLU A 48 8.31 6.74 -17.65
CA GLU A 48 9.76 6.58 -17.78
C GLU A 48 10.16 5.10 -17.86
N ILE A 49 9.67 4.24 -16.97
CA ILE A 49 10.08 2.82 -16.95
C ILE A 49 9.56 2.01 -18.14
N THR A 50 8.42 2.38 -18.73
CA THR A 50 7.86 1.70 -19.91
C THR A 50 8.45 2.23 -21.22
N SER A 51 9.19 3.34 -21.17
CA SER A 51 9.92 3.89 -22.31
C SER A 51 11.37 3.38 -22.38
N ILE A 52 11.84 2.66 -21.36
CA ILE A 52 13.17 2.04 -21.35
C ILE A 52 13.17 0.83 -22.28
N GLN A 53 14.09 0.80 -23.24
CA GLN A 53 14.34 -0.39 -24.03
C GLN A 53 14.93 -1.50 -23.15
N LEU A 54 14.23 -2.63 -23.08
CA LEU A 54 14.69 -3.79 -22.33
C LEU A 54 15.85 -4.49 -23.07
N PRO A 55 16.82 -5.07 -22.34
CA PRO A 55 17.86 -5.88 -22.95
C PRO A 55 17.27 -7.18 -23.55
N PRO A 56 17.95 -7.83 -24.50
CA PRO A 56 17.39 -8.97 -25.25
C PRO A 56 16.83 -10.10 -24.37
N HIS A 57 17.43 -10.37 -23.21
CA HIS A 57 17.00 -11.43 -22.29
C HIS A 57 15.71 -11.10 -21.49
N LEU A 58 15.20 -9.87 -21.59
CA LEU A 58 13.97 -9.40 -20.94
C LEU A 58 12.94 -8.86 -21.94
N GLU A 59 13.35 -8.62 -23.20
CA GLU A 59 12.54 -7.95 -24.21
C GLU A 59 11.23 -8.69 -24.51
N ASP A 60 11.31 -10.01 -24.76
CA ASP A 60 10.14 -10.83 -25.14
C ASP A 60 9.07 -10.90 -24.04
N ALA A 61 9.49 -11.02 -22.78
CA ALA A 61 8.59 -11.03 -21.61
C ALA A 61 8.01 -9.62 -21.31
N GLY A 62 8.64 -8.57 -21.84
CA GLY A 62 8.18 -7.19 -21.76
C GLY A 62 8.18 -6.60 -20.35
N HIS A 63 7.49 -5.47 -20.17
CA HIS A 63 7.47 -4.75 -18.89
C HIS A 63 6.55 -5.36 -17.81
N TRP A 64 5.70 -6.34 -18.15
CA TRP A 64 4.74 -6.93 -17.22
C TRP A 64 5.35 -7.96 -16.26
N GLN A 65 6.56 -8.45 -16.55
CA GLN A 65 7.28 -9.35 -15.66
C GLN A 65 7.77 -8.67 -14.36
N PHE A 66 7.93 -7.34 -14.34
CA PHE A 66 8.48 -6.63 -13.18
C PHE A 66 7.43 -6.40 -12.10
N LEU A 67 7.66 -6.96 -10.90
CA LEU A 67 6.76 -6.76 -9.76
C LEU A 67 6.62 -5.27 -9.40
N THR A 68 7.69 -4.47 -9.54
CA THR A 68 7.66 -3.01 -9.35
C THR A 68 6.61 -2.33 -10.24
N ASN A 69 6.45 -2.78 -11.49
CA ASN A 69 5.49 -2.17 -12.42
C ASN A 69 4.06 -2.55 -12.03
N LEU A 70 3.85 -3.82 -11.68
CA LEU A 70 2.55 -4.33 -11.23
C LEU A 70 2.10 -3.66 -9.93
N SER A 71 3.00 -3.51 -8.96
CA SER A 71 2.71 -2.83 -7.70
C SER A 71 2.39 -1.36 -7.93
N LEU A 72 3.19 -0.66 -8.76
CA LEU A 72 2.96 0.75 -9.06
C LEU A 72 1.59 0.99 -9.70
N ILE A 73 1.18 0.14 -10.66
CA ILE A 73 -0.17 0.21 -11.26
C ILE A 73 -1.24 0.01 -10.19
N TYR A 74 -1.07 -0.97 -9.30
CA TYR A 74 -2.00 -1.21 -8.21
C TYR A 74 -2.08 0.00 -7.25
N SER A 75 -0.94 0.56 -6.86
CA SER A 75 -0.84 1.73 -5.99
C SER A 75 -1.47 2.97 -6.63
N LEU A 76 -1.23 3.20 -7.93
CA LEU A 76 -1.92 4.23 -8.71
C LEU A 76 -3.43 4.05 -8.67
N PHE A 77 -3.93 2.82 -8.81
CA PHE A 77 -5.35 2.54 -8.68
C PHE A 77 -5.87 2.88 -7.27
N VAL A 78 -5.14 2.52 -6.21
CA VAL A 78 -5.49 2.90 -4.82
C VAL A 78 -5.56 4.42 -4.66
N PHE A 79 -4.55 5.16 -5.15
CA PHE A 79 -4.52 6.63 -5.07
C PHE A 79 -5.65 7.27 -5.88
N ILE A 80 -5.96 6.76 -7.08
CA ILE A 80 -7.06 7.26 -7.92
C ILE A 80 -8.39 7.06 -7.22
N VAL A 81 -8.65 5.87 -6.67
CA VAL A 81 -9.88 5.60 -5.91
C VAL A 81 -9.95 6.50 -4.66
N GLY A 82 -8.83 6.69 -3.96
CA GLY A 82 -8.71 7.59 -2.80
C GLY A 82 -9.05 9.04 -3.17
N PHE A 83 -8.38 9.57 -4.18
CA PHE A 83 -8.61 10.91 -4.72
C PHE A 83 -10.08 11.12 -5.08
N ILE A 84 -10.67 10.20 -5.87
CA ILE A 84 -12.09 10.28 -6.26
C ILE A 84 -12.99 10.21 -5.02
N ALA A 85 -12.70 9.32 -4.06
CA ALA A 85 -13.47 9.22 -2.82
C ALA A 85 -13.48 10.55 -2.04
N HIS A 86 -12.32 11.20 -1.92
CA HIS A 86 -12.19 12.44 -1.17
C HIS A 86 -12.84 13.63 -1.89
N ILE A 87 -12.65 13.81 -3.21
CA ILE A 87 -13.28 14.93 -3.94
C ILE A 87 -14.82 14.79 -3.98
N THR A 88 -15.33 13.56 -4.14
CA THR A 88 -16.77 13.30 -4.19
C THR A 88 -17.42 13.14 -2.82
N LYS A 89 -16.59 13.07 -1.76
CA LYS A 89 -17.01 12.71 -0.39
C LYS A 89 -17.75 11.36 -0.33
N SER A 90 -17.43 10.43 -1.21
CA SER A 90 -18.07 9.12 -1.30
C SER A 90 -17.54 8.15 -0.24
N HIS A 91 -18.38 7.84 0.75
CA HIS A 91 -18.06 6.86 1.78
C HIS A 91 -17.84 5.45 1.22
N THR A 92 -18.58 5.07 0.18
CA THR A 92 -18.42 3.75 -0.46
C THR A 92 -17.04 3.60 -1.10
N LEU A 93 -16.60 4.61 -1.86
CA LEU A 93 -15.26 4.59 -2.46
C LEU A 93 -14.16 4.67 -1.41
N PHE A 94 -14.38 5.41 -0.32
CA PHE A 94 -13.44 5.48 0.79
C PHE A 94 -13.26 4.11 1.48
N LEU A 95 -14.36 3.40 1.76
CA LEU A 95 -14.30 2.03 2.30
C LEU A 95 -13.65 1.06 1.32
N PHE A 96 -13.95 1.19 0.03
CA PHE A 96 -13.34 0.36 -1.01
C PHE A 96 -11.82 0.58 -1.08
N LYS A 97 -11.35 1.84 -1.15
CA LYS A 97 -9.92 2.19 -1.07
C LYS A 97 -9.27 1.61 0.17
N ASN A 98 -9.92 1.69 1.33
CA ASN A 98 -9.39 1.16 2.58
C ASN A 98 -9.24 -0.38 2.59
N ASN A 99 -10.01 -1.10 1.77
CA ASN A 99 -9.86 -2.54 1.58
C ASN A 99 -8.79 -2.91 0.54
N LEU A 100 -8.51 -2.02 -0.42
CA LEU A 100 -7.43 -2.23 -1.39
C LEU A 100 -6.05 -1.90 -0.80
N HIS A 101 -6.00 -0.84 0.01
CA HIS A 101 -4.75 -0.29 0.54
C HIS A 101 -3.81 -1.30 1.22
N PRO A 102 -4.27 -2.28 2.04
CA PRO A 102 -3.36 -3.25 2.66
C PRO A 102 -2.53 -4.04 1.64
N ILE A 103 -3.12 -4.36 0.48
CA ILE A 103 -2.44 -5.08 -0.60
C ILE A 103 -1.37 -4.17 -1.21
N GLY A 104 -1.73 -2.92 -1.54
CA GLY A 104 -0.79 -1.95 -2.10
C GLY A 104 0.40 -1.71 -1.17
N LEU A 105 0.15 -1.46 0.12
CA LEU A 105 1.24 -1.21 1.06
C LEU A 105 2.12 -2.45 1.26
N ALA A 106 1.56 -3.66 1.24
CA ALA A 106 2.35 -4.89 1.31
C ALA A 106 3.25 -5.04 0.07
N LEU A 107 2.70 -4.87 -1.14
CA LEU A 107 3.46 -4.95 -2.39
C LEU A 107 4.60 -3.93 -2.43
N GLU A 108 4.31 -2.66 -2.16
CA GLU A 108 5.32 -1.61 -2.22
C GLU A 108 6.37 -1.72 -1.12
N THR A 109 6.02 -2.26 0.06
CA THR A 109 7.01 -2.55 1.11
C THR A 109 7.97 -3.65 0.67
N ILE A 110 7.49 -4.70 0.00
CA ILE A 110 8.35 -5.75 -0.56
C ILE A 110 9.25 -5.18 -1.66
N VAL A 111 8.67 -4.44 -2.60
CA VAL A 111 9.41 -3.84 -3.72
C VAL A 111 10.52 -2.93 -3.19
N ALA A 112 10.20 -1.95 -2.34
CA ALA A 112 11.19 -1.04 -1.78
C ALA A 112 12.22 -1.76 -0.88
N GLY A 113 11.73 -2.69 -0.04
CA GLY A 113 12.53 -3.42 0.95
C GLY A 113 13.51 -4.42 0.33
N VAL A 114 13.21 -4.96 -0.85
CA VAL A 114 14.14 -5.79 -1.62
C VAL A 114 15.02 -4.91 -2.51
N TYR A 115 14.42 -3.96 -3.24
CA TYR A 115 15.14 -3.17 -4.23
C TYR A 115 16.30 -2.36 -3.64
N TRP A 116 16.07 -1.56 -2.60
CA TRP A 116 17.10 -0.63 -2.10
C TRP A 116 18.34 -1.35 -1.53
N PRO A 117 18.21 -2.42 -0.71
CA PRO A 117 19.37 -3.20 -0.31
C PRO A 117 20.14 -3.79 -1.49
N LEU A 118 19.46 -4.31 -2.51
CA LEU A 118 20.13 -4.83 -3.70
C LEU A 118 20.83 -3.71 -4.48
N ARG A 119 20.15 -2.58 -4.72
CA ARG A 119 20.70 -1.42 -5.43
C ARG A 119 21.96 -0.88 -4.75
N LEU A 120 21.98 -0.82 -3.42
CA LEU A 120 23.07 -0.21 -2.65
C LEU A 120 24.23 -1.17 -2.38
N PHE A 121 23.95 -2.46 -2.16
CA PHE A 121 24.96 -3.40 -1.65
C PHE A 121 25.17 -4.64 -2.52
N PHE A 122 24.18 -5.04 -3.33
CA PHE A 122 24.19 -6.32 -4.05
C PHE A 122 23.68 -6.18 -5.48
N LEU A 123 24.24 -5.23 -6.24
CA LEU A 123 23.73 -4.89 -7.58
C LEU A 123 23.75 -6.08 -8.56
N HIS A 124 24.69 -7.02 -8.38
CA HIS A 124 24.79 -8.28 -9.13
C HIS A 124 23.62 -9.24 -8.91
N LEU A 125 22.83 -9.06 -7.85
CA LEU A 125 21.59 -9.82 -7.63
C LEU A 125 20.37 -9.11 -8.23
N LEU A 126 20.48 -7.81 -8.54
CA LEU A 126 19.41 -7.05 -9.16
C LEU A 126 19.41 -7.23 -10.69
N THR A 127 20.60 -7.21 -11.31
CA THR A 127 20.75 -7.22 -12.76
C THR A 127 21.97 -8.03 -13.20
N LYS A 128 21.86 -8.63 -14.39
CA LYS A 128 22.93 -9.39 -15.05
C LYS A 128 24.11 -8.53 -15.49
N ASP A 129 23.91 -7.23 -15.68
CA ASP A 129 24.96 -6.30 -16.07
C ASP A 129 25.08 -5.10 -15.11
N PRO A 130 25.72 -5.28 -13.94
CA PRO A 130 25.85 -4.23 -12.93
C PRO A 130 26.65 -3.02 -13.40
N ALA A 131 27.59 -3.20 -14.34
CA ALA A 131 28.46 -2.13 -14.81
C ALA A 131 27.71 -1.12 -15.68
N ASN A 132 26.70 -1.59 -16.43
CA ASN A 132 25.87 -0.75 -17.31
C ASN A 132 24.50 -0.41 -16.71
N PHE A 133 24.26 -0.76 -15.44
CA PHE A 133 22.99 -0.47 -14.79
C PHE A 133 22.82 1.03 -14.54
N ASN A 134 21.94 1.65 -15.33
CA ASN A 134 21.68 3.08 -15.25
C ASN A 134 20.18 3.38 -15.25
N LEU A 135 19.58 3.37 -14.06
CA LEU A 135 18.26 3.94 -13.83
C LEU A 135 18.41 5.34 -13.21
N PRO A 136 17.88 6.41 -13.83
CA PRO A 136 17.93 7.76 -13.26
C PRO A 136 17.34 7.78 -11.86
N LEU A 137 18.01 8.46 -10.92
CA LEU A 137 17.57 8.52 -9.52
C LEU A 137 16.15 9.09 -9.40
N SER A 138 15.75 10.04 -10.26
CA SER A 138 14.38 10.57 -10.29
C SER A 138 13.36 9.45 -10.55
N THR A 139 13.55 8.69 -11.61
CA THR A 139 12.69 7.55 -11.97
C THR A 139 12.68 6.51 -10.86
N ASP A 140 13.86 6.23 -10.29
CA ASP A 140 14.03 5.28 -9.19
C ASP A 140 13.20 5.65 -7.95
N LEU A 141 13.28 6.92 -7.53
CA LEU A 141 12.48 7.44 -6.41
C LEU A 141 10.98 7.43 -6.72
N CYS A 142 10.57 7.69 -7.96
CA CYS A 142 9.16 7.70 -8.36
C CYS A 142 8.51 6.31 -8.24
N ILE A 143 9.25 5.24 -8.54
CA ILE A 143 8.68 3.89 -8.62
C ILE A 143 8.99 3.03 -7.38
N HIS A 144 10.09 3.29 -6.66
CA HIS A 144 10.50 2.48 -5.50
C HIS A 144 10.32 3.19 -4.15
N LEU A 145 10.25 4.52 -4.10
CA LEU A 145 10.12 5.25 -2.82
C LEU A 145 8.77 5.93 -2.66
N MET A 146 8.31 6.69 -3.66
CA MET A 146 7.06 7.44 -3.56
C MET A 146 5.86 6.54 -3.20
N PRO A 147 5.62 5.38 -3.85
CA PRO A 147 4.43 4.59 -3.59
C PRO A 147 4.34 4.11 -2.13
N VAL A 148 5.43 3.54 -1.60
CA VAL A 148 5.47 3.05 -0.22
C VAL A 148 5.35 4.19 0.79
N VAL A 149 5.98 5.35 0.54
CA VAL A 149 5.91 6.51 1.44
C VAL A 149 4.51 7.09 1.47
N SER A 150 3.88 7.29 0.31
CA SER A 150 2.52 7.83 0.22
C SER A 150 1.50 6.91 0.90
N LEU A 151 1.59 5.60 0.68
CA LEU A 151 0.73 4.61 1.36
C LEU A 151 0.98 4.55 2.87
N LEU A 152 2.23 4.69 3.34
CA LEU A 152 2.53 4.76 4.78
C LEU A 152 1.94 6.01 5.42
N ILE A 153 2.07 7.18 4.78
CA ILE A 153 1.50 8.44 5.25
C ILE A 153 -0.03 8.33 5.31
N ASP A 154 -0.65 7.84 4.24
CA ASP A 154 -2.09 7.61 4.18
C ASP A 154 -2.54 6.70 5.33
N TYR A 155 -1.91 5.54 5.49
CA TYR A 155 -2.27 4.59 6.54
C TYR A 155 -2.13 5.15 7.95
N LEU A 156 -1.00 5.76 8.27
CA LEU A 156 -0.71 6.20 9.64
C LEU A 156 -1.40 7.52 10.00
N VAL A 157 -1.69 8.39 9.04
CA VAL A 157 -2.21 9.75 9.30
C VAL A 157 -3.68 9.90 8.91
N PHE A 158 -4.12 9.31 7.80
CA PHE A 158 -5.39 9.65 7.15
C PHE A 158 -6.38 8.48 7.02
N MET A 159 -5.99 7.26 7.40
CA MET A 159 -6.87 6.10 7.33
C MET A 159 -7.31 5.58 8.69
N PRO A 160 -8.54 5.03 8.78
CA PRO A 160 -8.91 4.18 9.90
C PRO A 160 -8.09 2.88 9.86
N ARG A 161 -8.05 2.19 11.00
CA ARG A 161 -7.39 0.90 11.13
C ARG A 161 -7.95 -0.09 10.11
N TRP A 162 -7.08 -0.89 9.50
CA TRP A 162 -7.49 -1.97 8.61
C TRP A 162 -8.41 -2.97 9.32
N THR A 163 -9.49 -3.33 8.63
CA THR A 163 -10.52 -4.26 9.09
C THR A 163 -10.36 -5.67 8.52
N ILE A 164 -9.50 -5.85 7.51
CA ILE A 164 -9.22 -7.15 6.90
C ILE A 164 -8.69 -8.13 7.95
N SER A 165 -9.26 -9.34 7.98
CA SER A 165 -8.83 -10.40 8.88
C SER A 165 -7.46 -10.95 8.48
N SER A 166 -6.69 -11.50 9.42
CA SER A 166 -5.39 -12.11 9.10
C SER A 166 -5.51 -13.28 8.11
N ASN A 167 -6.59 -14.06 8.19
CA ASN A 167 -6.83 -15.17 7.24
C ASN A 167 -7.11 -14.64 5.83
N THR A 168 -7.89 -13.56 5.72
CA THR A 168 -8.15 -12.90 4.43
C THR A 168 -6.86 -12.32 3.84
N ALA A 169 -6.05 -11.65 4.66
CA ALA A 169 -4.75 -11.11 4.23
C ALA A 169 -3.80 -12.23 3.77
N LEU A 170 -3.71 -13.33 4.52
CA LEU A 170 -2.92 -14.51 4.12
C LEU A 170 -3.43 -15.10 2.81
N GLY A 171 -4.75 -15.20 2.63
CA GLY A 171 -5.38 -15.65 1.39
C GLY A 171 -4.99 -14.78 0.19
N PHE A 172 -5.00 -13.44 0.34
CA PHE A 172 -4.52 -12.53 -0.71
C PHE A 172 -3.02 -12.70 -1.01
N VAL A 173 -2.18 -12.87 0.02
CA VAL A 173 -0.76 -13.12 -0.18
C VAL A 173 -0.54 -14.39 -1.00
N VAL A 174 -1.16 -15.51 -0.60
CA VAL A 174 -1.05 -16.78 -1.34
C VAL A 174 -1.56 -16.62 -2.78
N LEU A 175 -2.71 -15.99 -2.97
CA LEU A 175 -3.30 -15.75 -4.28
C LEU A 175 -2.38 -14.92 -5.18
N LEU A 176 -1.86 -13.79 -4.69
CA LEU A 176 -1.04 -12.88 -5.48
C LEU A 176 0.35 -13.47 -5.77
N THR A 177 0.97 -14.16 -4.81
CA THR A 177 2.23 -14.87 -5.03
C THR A 177 2.08 -15.97 -6.08
N THR A 178 0.98 -16.73 -6.01
CA THR A 178 0.67 -17.78 -6.99
C THR A 178 0.37 -17.20 -8.37
N PHE A 179 -0.41 -16.10 -8.42
CA PHE A 179 -0.69 -15.40 -9.66
C PHE A 179 0.58 -14.88 -10.32
N TYR A 180 1.47 -14.26 -9.55
CA TYR A 180 2.74 -13.74 -10.08
C TYR A 180 3.65 -14.86 -10.58
N TRP A 181 3.67 -16.01 -9.90
CA TRP A 181 4.38 -17.21 -10.38
C TRP A 181 3.90 -17.62 -11.78
N PHE A 182 2.59 -17.80 -11.96
CA PHE A 182 2.03 -18.19 -13.26
C PHE A 182 2.19 -17.10 -14.33
N LEU A 183 2.15 -15.82 -13.93
CA LEU A 183 2.42 -14.72 -14.85
C LEU A 183 3.85 -14.81 -15.40
N LEU A 184 4.84 -15.00 -14.53
CA LEU A 184 6.24 -15.14 -14.96
C LEU A 184 6.46 -16.37 -15.83
N ASP A 185 5.90 -17.51 -15.44
CA ASP A 185 5.96 -18.77 -16.20
C ASP A 185 5.36 -18.62 -17.61
N ASN A 186 4.33 -17.79 -17.77
CA ASN A 186 3.72 -17.52 -19.07
C ASN A 186 4.48 -16.49 -19.91
N LEU A 187 5.14 -15.51 -19.27
CA LEU A 187 5.83 -14.43 -19.98
C LEU A 187 7.27 -14.79 -20.36
N ILE A 188 7.97 -15.58 -19.54
CA ILE A 188 9.42 -15.79 -19.66
C ILE A 188 9.71 -17.11 -20.37
N ASP A 189 10.26 -17.01 -21.57
CA ASP A 189 10.74 -18.15 -22.33
C ASP A 189 12.24 -18.39 -22.07
N VAL A 190 12.53 -19.19 -21.04
CA VAL A 190 13.91 -19.52 -20.67
C VAL A 190 14.60 -20.40 -21.73
N GLU A 191 13.85 -21.20 -22.49
CA GLU A 191 14.40 -22.08 -23.53
C GLU A 191 14.97 -21.28 -24.70
N ASN A 192 14.37 -20.12 -24.99
CA ASN A 192 14.81 -19.20 -26.05
C ASN A 192 15.68 -18.03 -25.53
N GLY A 193 16.27 -18.17 -24.34
CA GLY A 193 17.24 -17.21 -23.80
C GLY A 193 16.63 -16.06 -23.00
N GLY A 194 15.32 -16.10 -22.73
CA GLY A 194 14.66 -15.26 -21.75
C GLY A 194 15.15 -15.54 -20.32
N SER A 195 14.95 -14.57 -19.44
CA SER A 195 15.37 -14.69 -18.04
C SER A 195 14.46 -13.90 -17.12
N TYR A 196 14.57 -14.19 -15.82
CA TYR A 196 13.76 -13.52 -14.82
C TYR A 196 14.22 -12.08 -14.62
N PRO A 197 13.30 -11.15 -14.28
CA PRO A 197 13.59 -9.72 -14.20
C PRO A 197 14.62 -9.31 -13.14
N TYR A 198 14.90 -10.21 -12.20
CA TYR A 198 15.87 -10.01 -11.15
C TYR A 198 16.82 -11.20 -11.11
N GLU A 199 18.12 -10.93 -11.04
CA GLU A 199 19.14 -11.98 -11.15
C GLU A 199 19.07 -13.00 -10.00
N PHE A 200 18.64 -12.58 -8.80
CA PHE A 200 18.42 -13.51 -7.68
C PHE A 200 17.30 -14.53 -7.93
N LEU A 201 16.46 -14.35 -8.95
CA LEU A 201 15.45 -15.32 -9.37
C LEU A 201 15.98 -16.30 -10.42
N ASN A 202 17.10 -16.01 -11.10
CA ASN A 202 17.72 -16.88 -12.11
C ASN A 202 18.52 -18.01 -11.44
N VAL A 203 17.82 -18.90 -10.74
CA VAL A 203 18.38 -20.05 -10.01
C VAL A 203 18.32 -21.34 -10.83
N GLU A 204 19.18 -22.31 -10.51
CA GLU A 204 19.28 -23.58 -11.24
C GLU A 204 18.03 -24.45 -11.15
N LYS A 205 17.34 -24.44 -10.00
CA LYS A 205 16.19 -25.31 -9.73
C LYS A 205 14.97 -24.50 -9.34
N ASP A 206 13.82 -24.88 -9.88
CA ASP A 206 12.55 -24.23 -9.51
C ASP A 206 12.22 -24.36 -8.02
N SER A 207 12.67 -25.41 -7.34
CA SER A 207 12.55 -25.53 -5.88
C SER A 207 13.21 -24.39 -5.12
N GLN A 208 14.35 -23.86 -5.59
CA GLN A 208 15.02 -22.70 -5.00
C GLN A 208 14.19 -21.42 -5.24
N ARG A 209 13.60 -21.29 -6.44
CA ARG A 209 12.74 -20.16 -6.80
C ARG A 209 11.46 -20.15 -5.97
N ILE A 210 10.83 -21.32 -5.80
CA ILE A 210 9.67 -21.51 -4.91
C ILE A 210 10.02 -21.09 -3.48
N PHE A 211 11.22 -21.45 -3.00
CA PHE A 211 11.67 -21.02 -1.68
C PHE A 211 11.79 -19.50 -1.57
N VAL A 212 12.34 -18.81 -2.58
CA VAL A 212 12.37 -17.33 -2.62
C VAL A 212 10.97 -16.75 -2.55
N PHE A 213 10.04 -17.25 -3.37
CA PHE A 213 8.64 -16.81 -3.37
C PHE A 213 7.96 -17.03 -2.01
N ALA A 214 8.21 -18.16 -1.36
CA ALA A 214 7.69 -18.46 -0.03
C ALA A 214 8.23 -17.50 1.05
N VAL A 215 9.53 -17.17 1.00
CA VAL A 215 10.14 -16.18 1.91
C VAL A 215 9.52 -14.80 1.70
N VAL A 216 9.39 -14.35 0.44
CA VAL A 216 8.77 -13.06 0.12
C VAL A 216 7.31 -13.01 0.58
N ALA A 217 6.54 -14.07 0.36
CA ALA A 217 5.16 -14.19 0.83
C ALA A 217 5.07 -14.12 2.37
N PHE A 218 5.98 -14.80 3.07
CA PHE A 218 6.05 -14.74 4.53
C PHE A 218 6.39 -13.33 5.03
N VAL A 219 7.33 -12.64 4.39
CA VAL A 219 7.67 -11.24 4.72
C VAL A 219 6.48 -10.32 4.47
N ALA A 220 5.76 -10.48 3.35
CA ALA A 220 4.58 -9.68 3.04
C ALA A 220 3.46 -9.87 4.09
N PHE A 221 3.21 -11.11 4.49
CA PHE A 221 2.23 -11.39 5.55
C PHE A 221 2.69 -10.87 6.92
N GLY A 222 3.97 -11.06 7.26
CA GLY A 222 4.56 -10.51 8.47
C GLY A 222 4.45 -8.97 8.53
N GLN A 223 4.72 -8.31 7.40
CA GLN A 223 4.56 -6.86 7.23
C GLN A 223 3.14 -6.41 7.53
N PHE A 224 2.12 -7.12 7.04
CA PHE A 224 0.72 -6.81 7.34
C PHE A 224 0.43 -6.88 8.85
N LEU A 225 0.90 -7.92 9.54
CA LEU A 225 0.71 -8.07 10.98
C LEU A 225 1.43 -6.97 11.77
N VAL A 226 2.68 -6.66 11.39
CA VAL A 226 3.49 -5.60 12.02
C VAL A 226 2.83 -4.24 11.81
N MET A 227 2.32 -3.94 10.62
CA MET A 227 1.66 -2.66 10.34
C MET A 227 0.40 -2.45 11.16
N ARG A 228 -0.42 -3.50 11.37
CA ARG A 228 -1.55 -3.39 12.31
C ARG A 228 -1.09 -3.07 13.73
N ARG A 229 0.01 -3.67 14.18
CA ARG A 229 0.57 -3.42 15.51
C ARG A 229 1.15 -2.01 15.64
N VAL A 230 1.84 -1.53 14.61
CA VAL A 230 2.35 -0.16 14.53
C VAL A 230 1.21 0.84 14.53
N TYR A 231 0.13 0.60 13.78
CA TYR A 231 -1.05 1.44 13.82
C TYR A 231 -1.61 1.54 15.24
N ASP A 232 -1.81 0.41 15.93
CA ASP A 232 -2.33 0.39 17.29
C ASP A 232 -1.42 1.15 18.27
N TRP A 233 -0.09 1.11 18.07
CA TRP A 233 0.87 1.79 18.92
C TRP A 233 1.02 3.30 18.63
N VAL A 234 1.07 3.69 17.35
CA VAL A 234 1.23 5.08 16.93
C VAL A 234 -0.12 5.80 16.99
N VAL A 235 -1.09 5.30 16.22
CA VAL A 235 -2.35 5.98 15.99
C VAL A 235 -3.27 5.85 17.20
N GLY A 236 -3.38 4.64 17.76
CA GLY A 236 -4.23 4.39 18.94
C GLY A 236 -3.89 5.32 20.10
N LYS A 237 -2.59 5.47 20.41
CA LYS A 237 -2.13 6.39 21.45
C LYS A 237 -2.39 7.87 21.13
N THR A 238 -2.23 8.27 19.87
CA THR A 238 -2.51 9.67 19.47
C THR A 238 -3.98 10.02 19.59
N GLU A 239 -4.89 9.12 19.21
CA GLU A 239 -6.34 9.34 19.31
C GLU A 239 -6.80 9.37 20.78
N GLU A 240 -6.26 8.50 21.63
CA GLU A 240 -6.52 8.55 23.08
C GLU A 240 -6.05 9.87 23.72
N ALA A 241 -4.89 10.37 23.30
CA ALA A 241 -4.35 11.64 23.80
C ALA A 241 -5.21 12.83 23.34
N SER A 242 -5.59 12.87 22.07
CA SER A 242 -6.50 13.90 21.52
C SER A 242 -7.84 13.91 22.26
N GLY A 243 -8.45 12.74 22.48
CA GLY A 243 -9.72 12.64 23.21
C GLY A 243 -9.64 13.20 24.63
N LYS A 244 -8.54 12.96 25.35
CA LYS A 244 -8.33 13.53 26.69
C LYS A 244 -8.16 15.04 26.66
N ILE A 245 -7.50 15.59 25.64
CA ILE A 245 -7.35 17.06 25.49
C ILE A 245 -8.71 17.69 25.24
N ASP A 246 -9.52 17.09 24.35
CA ASP A 246 -10.87 17.58 24.04
C ASP A 246 -11.75 17.55 25.30
N GLU A 247 -11.72 16.47 26.08
CA GLU A 247 -12.42 16.39 27.38
C GLU A 247 -11.98 17.48 28.36
N GLU A 248 -10.68 17.81 28.41
CA GLU A 248 -10.15 18.88 29.27
C GLU A 248 -10.52 20.27 28.79
N LEU A 249 -10.62 20.50 27.48
CA LEU A 249 -11.08 21.76 26.89
C LEU A 249 -12.58 21.96 27.15
N ASP A 250 -13.38 20.91 26.97
CA ASP A 250 -14.82 20.92 27.24
C ASP A 250 -15.11 21.23 28.71
N LYS A 251 -14.34 20.64 29.65
CA LYS A 251 -14.43 20.96 31.08
C LYS A 251 -14.10 22.41 31.41
N LYS A 252 -13.30 23.08 30.58
CA LYS A 252 -12.86 24.46 30.77
C LYS A 252 -13.79 25.50 30.12
N ASN A 253 -14.89 25.08 29.47
CA ASN A 253 -15.80 25.95 28.71
C ASN A 253 -15.04 26.83 27.69
N LEU A 254 -14.01 26.29 27.03
CA LEU A 254 -13.32 26.92 25.90
C LEU A 254 -13.86 26.40 24.57
#